data_AF-A0A932NZN7-F1
#
_entry.id   AF-A0A932NZN7-F1
#
_cell.length_a   1.000
_cell.length_b   1.000
_cell.length_c   1.000
_cell.angle_alpha   90.00
_cell.angle_beta   90.00
_cell.angle_gamma   90.00
#
_symmetry.space_group_name_H-M   'P 1'
#
loop_
_entity.id
_entity.type
_entity.pdbx_description
1 polymer ?
#
loop_
_entity_poly.entity_id
_entity_poly.type
_entity_poly.pdbx_seq_one_letter_code
_entity_poly.pdbx_strand_id
1 'polypeptide(L)' 'MKPEERDELIRYRLEQADHTLHQAELLAEAAEWDGVVNRAYYAMFYAALALLLTKGMGSSKHAGVLALVDREFVRPGH' A
#
# COMPACT_ATOMS: atom_id res chain seq x y z
N MET A 1 1.48 1.50 -19.78
CA MET A 1 2.67 1.82 -18.98
C MET A 1 3.77 0.90 -19.45
N LYS A 2 4.94 1.46 -19.78
CA LYS A 2 6.11 0.65 -20.13
C LYS A 2 6.60 -0.12 -18.89
N PRO A 3 7.26 -1.27 -19.03
CA PRO A 3 7.76 -2.04 -17.88
C PRO A 3 8.62 -1.20 -16.92
N GLU A 4 9.50 -0.34 -17.46
CA GLU A 4 10.38 0.53 -16.66
C GLU A 4 9.59 1.56 -15.83
N GLU A 5 8.58 2.21 -16.42
CA GLU A 5 7.69 3.16 -15.74
C GLU A 5 6.89 2.48 -14.61
N ARG A 6 6.52 1.20 -14.80
CA ARG A 6 5.81 0.41 -13.79
C ARG A 6 6.71 0.07 -12.63
N ASP A 7 7.92 -0.37 -12.90
CA ASP A 7 8.86 -0.77 -11.85
C ASP A 7 9.31 0.46 -11.03
N GLU A 8 9.44 1.62 -11.66
CA GLU A 8 9.66 2.89 -10.97
C GLU A 8 8.47 3.28 -10.09
N LEU A 9 7.23 3.15 -10.60
CA LEU A 9 6.04 3.41 -9.81
C LEU A 9 5.89 2.45 -8.62
N ILE A 10 6.24 1.17 -8.80
CA ILE A 10 6.26 0.18 -7.70
C ILE A 10 7.24 0.61 -6.63
N ARG A 11 8.49 0.96 -6.99
CA ARG A 11 9.49 1.45 -6.04
C ARG A 11 9.00 2.68 -5.29
N TYR A 12 8.47 3.66 -6.01
CA TYR A 12 7.92 4.88 -5.40
C TYR A 12 6.82 4.57 -4.38
N ARG A 13 5.90 3.63 -4.68
CA ARG A 13 4.85 3.23 -3.73
C ARG A 13 5.40 2.52 -2.49
N LEU A 14 6.44 1.72 -2.64
CA LEU A 14 7.12 1.10 -1.50
C LEU A 14 7.85 2.14 -0.65
N GLU A 15 8.53 3.11 -1.25
CA GLU A 15 9.13 4.23 -0.51
C GLU A 15 8.08 5.03 0.27
N GLN A 16 6.90 5.26 -0.31
CA GLN A 16 5.79 5.88 0.43
C GLN A 16 5.32 5.00 1.60
N ALA A 17 5.25 3.68 1.41
CA ALA A 17 4.84 2.75 2.46
C ALA A 17 5.84 2.79 3.63
N ASP A 18 7.14 2.69 3.33
CA ASP A 18 8.22 2.69 4.32
C ASP A 18 8.29 4.01 5.08
N HIS A 19 8.23 5.15 4.38
CA HIS A 19 8.20 6.46 5.03
C HIS A 19 6.96 6.65 5.92
N THR A 20 5.80 6.16 5.48
CA THR A 20 4.56 6.26 6.27
C THR A 20 4.61 5.33 7.50
N LEU A 21 5.21 4.15 7.37
CA LEU A 21 5.43 3.24 8.50
C LEU A 21 6.37 3.87 9.52
N HIS A 22 7.47 4.49 9.07
CA HIS A 22 8.38 5.22 9.94
C HIS A 22 7.66 6.35 10.72
N GLN A 23 6.75 7.08 10.06
CA GLN A 23 5.90 8.05 10.77
C GLN A 23 5.01 7.41 11.84
N ALA A 24 4.51 6.19 11.59
CA ALA A 24 3.73 5.45 12.59
C ALA A 24 4.59 5.09 13.81
N GLU A 25 5.85 4.69 13.59
CA GLU A 25 6.81 4.37 14.66
C GLU A 25 7.10 5.60 15.53
N LEU A 26 7.37 6.76 14.91
CA LEU A 26 7.58 8.02 15.63
C LEU A 26 6.35 8.45 16.45
N LEU A 27 5.14 8.23 15.93
CA LEU A 27 3.90 8.51 16.67
C LEU A 27 3.70 7.54 17.84
N ALA A 28 4.14 6.28 17.70
CA ALA A 28 4.08 5.30 18.75
C ALA A 28 5.01 5.67 19.92
N GLU A 29 6.20 6.21 19.63
CA GLU A 29 7.11 6.76 20.66
C GLU A 29 6.45 7.90 21.46
N ALA A 30 5.60 8.69 20.81
CA ALA A 30 4.82 9.76 21.44
C ALA A 30 3.49 9.29 22.08
N ALA A 31 3.17 8.00 22.02
CA ALA A 31 1.89 7.43 22.45
C ALA A 31 0.63 8.02 21.76
N GLU A 32 0.79 8.54 20.55
CA GLU A 32 -0.29 9.13 19.73
C GLU A 32 -1.00 8.05 18.90
N TRP A 33 -1.72 7.14 19.59
CA TRP A 33 -2.22 5.89 19.01
C TRP A 33 -3.19 6.05 17.83
N ASP A 34 -4.06 7.06 17.85
CA ASP A 34 -4.95 7.35 16.72
C ASP A 34 -4.14 7.69 15.46
N GLY A 35 -3.03 8.40 15.63
CA GLY A 35 -2.06 8.70 14.58
C GLY A 35 -1.34 7.45 14.09
N VAL A 36 -0.91 6.57 15.00
CA VAL A 36 -0.27 5.29 14.66
C VAL A 36 -1.18 4.44 13.76
N VAL A 37 -2.44 4.26 14.15
CA VAL A 37 -3.40 3.45 13.38
C VAL A 37 -3.60 4.04 11.98
N ASN A 38 -3.76 5.37 11.89
CA ASN A 38 -3.91 6.04 10.60
C ASN A 38 -2.68 5.81 9.70
N ARG A 39 -1.48 6.03 10.22
CA ARG A 39 -0.23 5.87 9.44
C ARG A 39 0.02 4.41 9.05
N ALA A 40 -0.15 3.47 9.97
CA ALA A 40 0.00 2.05 9.68
C ALA A 40 -0.97 1.58 8.57
N TYR A 41 -2.22 2.05 8.60
CA TYR A 41 -3.20 1.78 7.54
C TYR A 41 -2.74 2.30 6.17
N TYR A 42 -2.26 3.54 6.10
CA TYR A 42 -1.80 4.10 4.83
C TYR A 42 -0.49 3.46 4.33
N ALA A 43 0.40 3.05 5.22
CA ALA A 43 1.58 2.27 4.86
C ALA A 43 1.17 0.96 4.17
N MET A 44 0.24 0.21 4.76
CA MET A 44 -0.33 -1.00 4.15
C MET A 44 -1.03 -0.72 2.82
N PHE A 45 -1.77 0.40 2.72
CA PHE A 45 -2.44 0.79 1.49
C PHE A 45 -1.47 1.08 0.34
N TYR A 46 -0.36 1.77 0.61
CA TYR A 46 0.67 2.02 -0.41
C TYR A 46 1.37 0.72 -0.83
N ALA A 47 1.66 -0.17 0.10
CA ALA A 47 2.18 -1.50 -0.22
C ALA A 47 1.20 -2.33 -1.07
N ALA A 48 -0.11 -2.27 -0.76
CA ALA A 48 -1.16 -2.91 -1.55
C ALA A 48 -1.24 -2.36 -2.99
N LEU A 49 -1.09 -1.04 -3.17
CA LEU A 49 -1.00 -0.43 -4.50
C LEU A 49 0.23 -0.94 -5.27
N ALA A 50 1.40 -1.00 -4.63
CA ALA A 50 2.62 -1.56 -5.23
C ALA A 50 2.41 -3.02 -5.65
N LEU A 51 1.76 -3.82 -4.80
CA LEU A 51 1.46 -5.23 -5.06
C LEU A 51 0.55 -5.40 -6.28
N LEU A 52 -0.53 -4.62 -6.40
CA LEU A 52 -1.42 -4.68 -7.56
C LEU A 52 -0.72 -4.31 -8.87
N LEU A 53 0.21 -3.35 -8.83
CA LEU A 53 0.98 -2.95 -10.00
C LEU A 53 1.84 -4.09 -10.54
N THR A 54 2.30 -5.03 -9.71
CA THR A 54 3.05 -6.22 -10.18
C THR A 54 2.24 -7.08 -11.17
N LYS A 55 0.90 -7.07 -11.03
CA LYS A 55 -0.05 -7.72 -11.95
C LYS A 55 -0.61 -6.78 -13.03
N GLY A 56 -0.10 -5.54 -13.12
CA GLY A 56 -0.64 -4.52 -14.03
C GLY A 56 -2.04 -4.05 -13.65
N MET A 57 -2.45 -4.23 -12.40
CA MET A 57 -3.77 -3.84 -11.88
C MET A 57 -3.66 -2.60 -10.99
N GLY A 58 -4.80 -1.95 -10.74
CA GLY A 58 -4.88 -0.82 -9.82
C GLY A 58 -6.31 -0.27 -9.72
N SER A 59 -6.56 0.53 -8.69
CA SER A 59 -7.82 1.24 -8.52
C SER A 59 -7.59 2.62 -7.93
N SER A 60 -8.38 3.61 -8.38
CA SER A 60 -8.41 4.94 -7.77
C SER A 60 -9.28 5.01 -6.51
N LYS A 61 -10.06 3.96 -6.22
CA LYS A 61 -10.94 3.87 -5.07
C LYS A 61 -10.36 2.92 -4.02
N HIS A 62 -10.42 3.31 -2.76
CA HIS A 62 -9.94 2.49 -1.65
C HIS A 62 -10.56 1.08 -1.63
N ALA A 63 -11.89 1.01 -1.70
CA ALA A 63 -12.62 -0.26 -1.73
C ALA A 63 -12.22 -1.14 -2.93
N GLY A 64 -11.84 -0.54 -4.05
CA GLY A 64 -11.37 -1.26 -5.23
C GLY A 64 -10.00 -1.89 -5.02
N VAL A 65 -9.08 -1.19 -4.35
CA VAL A 65 -7.77 -1.75 -3.98
C VAL A 65 -7.94 -2.98 -3.09
N LEU A 66 -8.76 -2.87 -2.03
CA LEU A 66 -9.04 -4.00 -1.13
C LEU A 66 -9.64 -5.20 -1.86
N ALA A 67 -10.67 -4.96 -2.69
CA ALA A 67 -11.32 -6.03 -3.44
C ALA A 67 -10.35 -6.73 -4.42
N LEU A 68 -9.49 -5.96 -5.10
CA LEU A 68 -8.48 -6.53 -6.00
C LEU A 68 -7.43 -7.31 -5.23
N VAL A 69 -6.93 -6.81 -4.10
CA VAL A 69 -5.94 -7.54 -3.29
C VAL A 69 -6.54 -8.85 -2.77
N ASP A 70 -7.76 -8.80 -2.25
CA ASP A 70 -8.46 -9.99 -1.77
C ASP A 70 -8.61 -11.03 -2.88
N ARG A 71 -9.12 -10.63 -4.05
CA ARG A 71 -9.31 -11.52 -5.20
C ARG A 71 -7.99 -12.09 -5.73
N GLU A 72 -6.94 -11.27 -5.83
CA GLU A 72 -5.73 -11.62 -6.56
C GLU A 72 -4.65 -12.29 -5.71
N PHE A 73 -4.64 -12.05 -4.40
CA PHE A 73 -3.55 -12.46 -3.51
C PHE A 73 -4.02 -13.18 -2.25
N VAL A 74 -5.29 -13.03 -1.83
CA VAL A 74 -5.81 -13.72 -0.64
C VAL A 74 -6.63 -14.95 -1.03
N ARG A 75 -7.58 -14.81 -1.97
CA ARG A 75 -8.47 -15.87 -2.44
C ARG A 75 -8.46 -15.99 -3.97
N PRO A 76 -7.32 -16.35 -4.58
CA PRO A 76 -7.25 -16.54 -6.02
C PRO A 76 -8.16 -17.70 -6.46
N GLY A 77 -9.12 -17.42 -7.34
CA GLY A 77 -9.96 -18.45 -7.99
C GLY A 77 -11.39 -18.63 -7.46
N HIS A 78 -11.89 -17.71 -6.62
CA HIS A 78 -13.30 -17.61 -6.26
C HIS A 78 -14.09 -16.69 -7.18
#